data_AF-A0AAV4LG33-F1
#
_entry.id   AF-A0AAV4LG33-F1
#
_cell.length_a   1.000
_cell.length_b   1.000
_cell.length_c   1.000
_cell.angle_alpha   90.00
_cell.angle_beta   90.00
_cell.angle_gamma   90.00
#
_symmetry.space_group_name_H-M   'P 1'
#
loop_
_entity.id
_entity.type
_entity.pdbx_description
1 polymer ?
#
loop_
_entity_poly.entity_id
_entity_poly.type
_entity_poly.pdbx_seq_one_letter_code
_entity_poly.pdbx_strand_id
1 'polypeptide(L)'
;MGFAQVIDLETGLNFTVQRRAGNYHADVQPVTQDDTRIMKEIYNGKWSWKRRAILVKVKDKVIAASMNGMPHGAGAIKGNNFPGHFCIHFEGSTTHRLRKHDLSHNLMIRKASGQLNDVITKATPRELVNLVLTALKEKDLNIVKLTLDQSDPDAVEDFLEKAKGIENIRLMKADTSEENEKYSKESADRVEIPVHVSVFMSSQKKFQKKLQFVVTRDHEMNRWKIDVESLNLLF
;
A
#
# COMPACT_ATOMS: atom_id res chain seq x y z
N MET A 1 20.76 12.27 19.28
CA MET A 1 20.01 11.63 18.18
C MET A 1 19.38 10.35 18.70
N GLY A 2 18.16 10.02 18.28
CA GLY A 2 17.44 8.83 18.74
C GLY A 2 17.64 7.64 17.80
N PHE A 3 17.74 6.44 18.38
CA PHE A 3 17.81 5.17 17.67
C PHE A 3 16.49 4.41 17.81
N ALA A 4 16.18 3.58 16.81
CA ALA A 4 15.00 2.72 16.78
C ALA A 4 15.32 1.39 16.10
N GLN A 5 14.64 0.33 16.48
CA GLN A 5 14.62 -0.91 15.72
C GLN A 5 13.38 -0.90 14.81
N VAL A 6 13.58 -1.21 13.54
CA VAL A 6 12.52 -1.39 12.54
C VAL A 6 12.34 -2.88 12.32
N ILE A 7 11.10 -3.36 12.35
CA ILE A 7 10.73 -4.76 12.12
C ILE A 7 9.75 -4.79 10.95
N ASP A 8 10.09 -5.51 9.88
CA ASP A 8 9.24 -5.71 8.72
C ASP A 8 8.23 -6.83 8.94
N LEU A 9 6.93 -6.56 8.78
CA LEU A 9 5.90 -7.54 9.12
C LEU A 9 5.78 -8.69 8.13
N GLU A 10 6.25 -8.51 6.90
CA GLU A 10 6.16 -9.53 5.86
C GLU A 10 7.33 -10.52 5.90
N THR A 11 8.54 -10.04 6.18
CA THR A 11 9.74 -10.90 6.25
C THR A 11 10.12 -11.29 7.68
N GLY A 12 9.66 -10.56 8.70
CA GLY A 12 10.09 -10.72 10.09
C GLY A 12 11.50 -10.20 10.37
N LEU A 13 12.22 -9.75 9.35
CA LEU A 13 13.57 -9.19 9.49
C LEU A 13 13.51 -7.83 10.20
N ASN A 14 14.59 -7.52 10.92
CA ASN A 14 14.72 -6.28 11.67
C ASN A 14 16.11 -5.67 11.55
N PHE A 15 16.16 -4.35 11.63
CA PHE A 15 17.40 -3.58 11.53
C PHE A 15 17.30 -2.29 12.35
N THR A 16 18.44 -1.71 12.71
CA THR A 16 18.51 -0.50 13.53
C THR A 16 18.64 0.74 12.65
N VAL A 17 17.93 1.79 13.03
CA VAL A 17 17.98 3.10 12.36
C VAL A 17 18.27 4.23 13.34
N GLN A 18 18.83 5.31 12.81
CA GLN A 18 18.98 6.59 13.49
C GLN A 18 18.07 7.64 12.86
N ARG A 19 17.33 8.40 13.68
CA ARG A 19 16.57 9.58 13.20
C ARG A 19 17.50 10.74 12.92
N ARG A 20 17.42 11.27 11.69
CA ARG A 20 18.18 12.43 11.21
C ARG A 20 17.36 13.73 11.29
N ALA A 21 16.14 13.71 10.76
CA ALA A 21 15.33 14.90 10.58
C ALA A 21 13.83 14.53 10.47
N GLY A 22 13.05 15.44 9.90
CA GLY A 22 11.67 15.23 9.53
C GLY A 22 10.67 15.77 10.57
N ASN A 23 9.65 16.48 10.05
CA ASN A 23 8.56 17.09 10.83
C ASN A 23 7.27 16.27 10.72
N TYR A 24 6.84 15.97 9.49
CA TYR A 24 5.61 15.22 9.22
C TYR A 24 5.82 13.70 9.11
N HIS A 25 7.05 13.26 8.94
CA HIS A 25 7.51 11.87 8.96
C HIS A 25 8.95 11.86 9.50
N ALA A 26 9.50 10.68 9.78
CA ALA A 26 10.87 10.54 10.22
C ALA A 26 11.80 10.27 9.03
N ASP A 27 12.79 11.14 8.84
CA ASP A 27 13.92 10.86 7.95
C ASP A 27 14.96 10.06 8.75
N VAL A 28 15.23 8.84 8.31
CA VAL A 28 16.05 7.86 9.04
C VAL A 28 17.11 7.22 8.15
N GLN A 29 18.13 6.65 8.78
CA GLN A 29 19.21 5.93 8.10
C GLN A 29 19.51 4.63 8.84
N PRO A 30 19.82 3.52 8.14
CA PRO A 30 20.41 2.34 8.77
C PRO A 30 21.70 2.71 9.49
N VAL A 31 21.97 2.14 10.67
CA VAL A 31 23.13 2.52 11.48
C VAL A 31 24.41 1.89 10.95
N THR A 32 24.36 0.60 10.61
CA THR A 32 25.52 -0.19 10.18
C THR A 32 25.38 -0.70 8.73
N GLN A 33 26.46 -1.26 8.17
CA GLN A 33 26.40 -1.93 6.86
C GLN A 33 25.49 -3.16 6.89
N ASP A 34 25.43 -3.87 8.02
CA ASP A 34 24.52 -5.00 8.19
C ASP A 34 23.06 -4.56 8.24
N ASP A 35 22.74 -3.45 8.92
CA ASP A 35 21.39 -2.88 8.90
C ASP A 35 20.97 -2.52 7.46
N THR A 36 21.89 -1.93 6.69
CA THR A 36 21.66 -1.62 5.28
C THR A 36 21.47 -2.88 4.43
N ARG A 37 22.26 -3.93 4.67
CA ARG A 37 22.14 -5.22 3.99
C ARG A 37 20.78 -5.86 4.27
N ILE A 38 20.36 -5.90 5.54
CA ILE A 38 19.04 -6.43 5.95
C ILE A 38 17.92 -5.62 5.32
N MET A 39 18.00 -4.28 5.34
CA MET A 39 17.02 -3.43 4.67
C MET A 39 16.95 -3.73 3.17
N LYS A 40 18.08 -3.95 2.51
CA LYS A 40 18.12 -4.31 1.08
C LYS A 40 17.54 -5.71 0.82
N GLU A 41 17.74 -6.65 1.74
CA GLU A 41 17.17 -8.00 1.71
C GLU A 41 15.63 -7.97 1.81
N ILE A 42 15.08 -7.15 2.72
CA ILE A 42 13.63 -6.89 2.83
C ILE A 42 13.01 -6.45 1.49
N TYR A 43 13.80 -5.76 0.66
CA TYR A 43 13.39 -5.32 -0.68
C TYR A 43 13.97 -6.19 -1.82
N ASN A 44 14.25 -7.47 -1.54
CA ASN A 44 14.70 -8.45 -2.54
C ASN A 44 15.95 -8.01 -3.31
N GLY A 45 16.90 -7.39 -2.61
CA GLY A 45 18.18 -6.97 -3.17
C GLY A 45 18.14 -5.64 -3.95
N LYS A 46 17.01 -4.93 -4.01
CA LYS A 46 16.85 -3.69 -4.78
C LYS A 46 16.27 -2.57 -3.92
N TRP A 47 16.68 -1.34 -4.17
CA TRP A 47 16.02 -0.19 -3.55
C TRP A 47 14.67 0.08 -4.20
N SER A 48 13.66 0.37 -3.39
CA SER A 48 12.29 0.49 -3.88
C SER A 48 11.47 1.52 -3.11
N TRP A 49 10.62 2.22 -3.83
CA TRP A 49 9.59 3.05 -3.23
C TRP A 49 8.39 2.25 -2.72
N LYS A 50 8.33 0.92 -2.90
CA LYS A 50 7.25 0.08 -2.36
C LYS A 50 7.09 0.31 -0.85
N ARG A 51 5.86 0.55 -0.41
CA ARG A 51 5.52 0.77 0.99
C ARG A 51 5.45 -0.58 1.68
N ARG A 52 5.97 -0.63 2.90
CA ARG A 52 5.92 -1.84 3.74
C ARG A 52 5.33 -1.48 5.09
N ALA A 53 4.56 -2.42 5.63
CA ALA A 53 4.02 -2.35 6.99
C ALA A 53 5.11 -2.77 7.98
N ILE A 54 5.40 -1.90 8.93
CA ILE A 54 6.50 -2.11 9.88
C ILE A 54 6.09 -1.78 11.30
N LEU A 55 6.82 -2.37 12.26
CA LEU A 55 6.81 -1.94 13.65
C LEU A 55 8.10 -1.20 13.95
N VAL A 56 7.99 -0.06 14.63
CA VAL A 56 9.13 0.73 15.09
C VAL A 56 9.19 0.62 16.60
N LYS A 57 10.25 -0.01 17.11
CA LYS A 57 10.52 -0.13 18.53
C LYS A 57 11.50 0.95 18.97
N VAL A 58 11.07 1.81 19.90
CA VAL A 58 11.87 2.86 20.52
C VAL A 58 11.69 2.79 22.03
N LYS A 59 12.76 2.47 22.76
CA LYS A 59 12.70 2.17 24.19
C LYS A 59 11.65 1.07 24.44
N ASP A 60 10.71 1.31 25.34
CA ASP A 60 9.64 0.36 25.71
C ASP A 60 8.36 0.51 24.88
N LYS A 61 8.40 1.32 23.81
CA LYS A 61 7.25 1.55 22.92
C LYS A 61 7.44 0.85 21.59
N VAL A 62 6.36 0.23 21.11
CA VAL A 62 6.23 -0.30 19.75
C VAL A 62 5.15 0.50 19.04
N ILE A 63 5.49 1.03 17.87
CA ILE A 63 4.61 1.94 17.11
C ILE A 63 4.40 1.36 15.71
N ALA A 64 3.15 1.21 15.30
CA ALA A 64 2.79 0.85 13.93
C ALA A 64 3.17 1.98 12.97
N ALA A 65 3.83 1.62 11.87
CA ALA A 65 4.32 2.58 10.91
C ALA A 65 4.39 1.98 9.50
N SER A 66 4.77 2.81 8.54
CA SER A 66 5.09 2.36 7.19
C SER A 66 6.39 3.00 6.70
N MET A 67 7.22 2.21 6.02
CA MET A 67 8.46 2.68 5.40
C MET A 67 8.48 2.49 3.89
N ASN A 68 9.36 3.23 3.22
CA ASN A 68 9.87 2.87 1.89
C ASN A 68 11.37 2.50 1.98
N GLY A 69 11.90 1.90 0.91
CA GLY A 69 13.26 1.40 0.86
C GLY A 69 14.22 2.23 0.00
N MET A 70 13.75 3.30 -0.63
CA MET A 70 14.55 4.03 -1.60
C MET A 70 15.42 5.08 -0.89
N PRO A 71 16.75 5.02 -1.00
CA PRO A 71 17.61 6.09 -0.50
C PRO A 71 17.36 7.37 -1.29
N HIS A 72 17.20 8.48 -0.57
CA HIS A 72 17.04 9.81 -1.16
C HIS A 72 17.57 10.90 -0.24
N GLY A 73 17.73 12.10 -0.80
CA GLY A 73 18.34 13.23 -0.11
C GLY A 73 19.76 12.95 0.38
N ALA A 74 20.23 13.73 1.34
CA ALA A 74 21.56 13.56 1.92
C ALA A 74 21.55 12.55 3.08
N GLY A 75 22.59 11.72 3.14
CA GLY A 75 22.94 10.91 4.30
C GLY A 75 23.81 11.68 5.30
N ALA A 76 23.94 11.16 6.51
CA ALA A 76 24.80 11.70 7.57
C ALA A 76 25.72 10.65 8.20
N ILE A 77 25.38 9.36 8.08
CA ILE A 77 26.21 8.28 8.60
C ILE A 77 27.19 7.84 7.51
N LYS A 78 28.49 7.91 7.80
CA LYS A 78 29.54 7.40 6.90
C LYS A 78 29.76 5.91 7.16
N GLY A 79 30.05 5.15 6.10
CA GLY A 79 30.45 3.75 6.21
C GLY A 79 29.32 2.76 6.51
N ASN A 80 28.04 3.16 6.42
CA ASN A 80 26.88 2.26 6.52
C ASN A 80 26.43 1.72 5.15
N ASN A 81 27.07 2.12 4.04
CA ASN A 81 26.73 1.75 2.67
C ASN A 81 25.29 2.13 2.22
N PHE A 82 24.64 3.09 2.90
CA PHE A 82 23.31 3.58 2.52
C PHE A 82 23.40 5.02 1.99
N PRO A 83 23.16 5.25 0.68
CA PRO A 83 23.43 6.54 0.04
C PRO A 83 22.29 7.54 0.21
N GLY A 84 22.03 8.02 1.42
CA GLY A 84 20.97 9.00 1.69
C GLY A 84 20.28 8.77 3.02
N HIS A 85 18.98 9.04 3.06
CA HIS A 85 18.04 8.59 4.10
C HIS A 85 16.81 7.97 3.45
N PHE A 86 15.93 7.39 4.26
CA PHE A 86 14.60 6.95 3.85
C PHE A 86 13.55 7.46 4.84
N CYS A 87 12.27 7.35 4.47
CA CYS A 87 11.18 7.88 5.27
C CYS A 87 10.43 6.76 5.99
N ILE A 88 10.11 7.02 7.26
CA ILE A 88 9.12 6.26 8.04
C ILE A 88 7.95 7.19 8.36
N HIS A 89 6.76 6.76 7.98
CA HIS A 89 5.49 7.44 8.21
C HIS A 89 4.72 6.75 9.35
N PHE A 90 4.12 7.56 10.22
CA PHE A 90 3.28 7.11 11.34
C PHE A 90 1.84 7.57 11.13
N GLU A 91 0.93 7.14 11.99
CA GLU A 91 -0.45 7.63 11.98
C GLU A 91 -0.47 9.18 12.00
N GLY A 92 -1.26 9.78 11.10
CA GLY A 92 -1.34 11.24 10.93
C GLY A 92 -0.17 11.88 10.16
N SER A 93 0.83 11.12 9.70
CA SER A 93 1.91 11.65 8.85
C SER A 93 1.38 12.14 7.48
N THR A 94 1.74 13.36 7.09
CA THR A 94 1.46 13.91 5.76
C THR A 94 2.72 13.94 4.87
N THR A 95 2.54 13.91 3.54
CA THR A 95 3.66 14.08 2.61
C THR A 95 4.09 15.56 2.51
N HIS A 96 5.40 15.81 2.39
CA HIS A 96 6.00 17.16 2.44
C HIS A 96 5.46 18.16 1.43
N ARG A 97 4.89 17.71 0.29
CA ARG A 97 4.65 18.59 -0.87
C ARG A 97 3.20 19.00 -1.09
N LEU A 98 2.20 18.28 -0.58
CA LEU A 98 0.82 18.45 -1.05
C LEU A 98 -0.31 18.26 -0.01
N ARG A 99 -0.05 18.01 1.29
CA ARG A 99 -1.11 17.66 2.28
C ARG A 99 -2.08 16.55 1.82
N LYS A 100 -1.71 15.78 0.78
CA LYS A 100 -2.51 14.66 0.28
C LYS A 100 -2.10 13.41 1.03
N HIS A 101 -3.06 12.73 1.63
CA HIS A 101 -2.86 11.45 2.31
C HIS A 101 -2.29 10.44 1.31
N ASP A 102 -1.10 9.89 1.59
CA ASP A 102 -0.55 8.78 0.81
C ASP A 102 -1.30 7.51 1.22
N LEU A 103 -2.28 7.09 0.41
CA LEU A 103 -3.10 5.90 0.67
C LEU A 103 -2.23 4.66 0.90
N SER A 104 -1.09 4.54 0.23
CA SER A 104 -0.18 3.42 0.41
C SER A 104 0.43 3.39 1.82
N HIS A 105 0.88 4.53 2.34
CA HIS A 105 1.39 4.59 3.72
C HIS A 105 0.26 4.34 4.73
N ASN A 106 -0.91 4.96 4.55
CA ASN A 106 -2.04 4.73 5.45
C ASN A 106 -2.46 3.25 5.48
N LEU A 107 -2.54 2.60 4.31
CA LEU A 107 -2.87 1.17 4.22
C LEU A 107 -1.88 0.31 5.02
N MET A 108 -0.58 0.57 4.85
CA MET A 108 0.47 -0.18 5.55
C MET A 108 0.53 0.11 7.04
N ILE A 109 0.20 1.33 7.48
CA ILE A 109 0.06 1.68 8.90
C ILE A 109 -1.16 0.95 9.50
N ARG A 110 -2.31 0.93 8.81
CA ARG A 110 -3.50 0.18 9.23
C ARG A 110 -3.21 -1.32 9.32
N LYS A 111 -2.50 -1.90 8.35
CA LYS A 111 -1.98 -3.27 8.41
C LYS A 111 -1.10 -3.47 9.65
N ALA A 112 -0.12 -2.60 9.89
CA ALA A 112 0.78 -2.72 11.03
C ALA A 112 0.10 -2.55 12.40
N SER A 113 -0.96 -1.75 12.46
CA SER A 113 -1.74 -1.50 13.69
C SER A 113 -2.76 -2.60 14.01
N GLY A 114 -2.96 -3.57 13.12
CA GLY A 114 -4.02 -4.58 13.25
C GLY A 114 -5.42 -4.09 12.89
N GLN A 115 -5.58 -2.84 12.43
CA GLN A 115 -6.88 -2.23 12.12
C GLN A 115 -7.38 -2.53 10.70
N LEU A 116 -6.63 -3.29 9.89
CA LEU A 116 -6.96 -3.51 8.48
C LEU A 116 -8.36 -4.13 8.28
N ASN A 117 -8.72 -5.13 9.08
CA ASN A 117 -10.03 -5.79 8.96
C ASN A 117 -11.18 -4.83 9.25
N ASP A 118 -11.04 -3.98 10.27
CA ASP A 118 -12.04 -2.96 10.60
C ASP A 118 -12.19 -1.94 9.48
N VAL A 119 -11.08 -1.51 8.87
CA VAL A 119 -11.06 -0.60 7.72
C VAL A 119 -11.79 -1.21 6.53
N ILE A 120 -11.49 -2.47 6.18
CA ILE A 120 -12.13 -3.16 5.05
C ILE A 120 -13.62 -3.38 5.32
N THR A 121 -13.99 -3.78 6.54
CA THR A 121 -15.38 -4.10 6.90
C THR A 121 -16.29 -2.87 6.84
N LYS A 122 -15.76 -1.70 7.19
CA LYS A 122 -16.50 -0.43 7.23
C LYS A 122 -16.37 0.39 5.95
N ALA A 123 -15.55 -0.05 4.99
CA ALA A 123 -15.30 0.70 3.77
C ALA A 123 -16.58 0.85 2.94
N THR A 124 -16.83 2.08 2.47
CA THR A 124 -17.77 2.32 1.38
C THR A 124 -17.27 1.65 0.09
N PRO A 125 -18.13 1.45 -0.93
CA PRO A 125 -17.71 0.89 -2.21
C PRO A 125 -16.50 1.60 -2.84
N ARG A 126 -16.49 2.93 -2.80
CA ARG A 126 -15.40 3.75 -3.35
C ARG A 126 -14.11 3.60 -2.55
N GLU A 127 -14.20 3.57 -1.23
CA GLU A 127 -13.04 3.31 -0.37
C GLU A 127 -12.48 1.91 -0.60
N LEU A 128 -13.33 0.90 -0.78
CA LEU A 128 -12.91 -0.46 -1.05
C LEU A 128 -12.16 -0.58 -2.39
N VAL A 129 -12.63 0.10 -3.44
CA VAL A 129 -11.89 0.22 -4.72
C VAL A 129 -10.54 0.91 -4.54
N ASN A 130 -10.47 1.98 -3.76
CA ASN A 130 -9.19 2.63 -3.45
C ASN A 130 -8.25 1.69 -2.69
N LEU A 131 -8.77 0.89 -1.75
CA LEU A 131 -8.00 -0.09 -0.97
C LEU A 131 -7.43 -1.18 -1.88
N VAL A 132 -8.24 -1.82 -2.74
CA VAL A 132 -7.73 -2.88 -3.63
C VAL A 132 -6.68 -2.37 -4.61
N LEU A 133 -6.90 -1.18 -5.21
CA LEU A 133 -5.93 -0.59 -6.14
C LEU A 133 -4.63 -0.20 -5.44
N THR A 134 -4.72 0.28 -4.20
CA THR A 134 -3.56 0.57 -3.37
C THR A 134 -2.81 -0.71 -3.00
N ALA A 135 -3.53 -1.77 -2.63
CA ALA A 135 -2.95 -3.07 -2.32
C ALA A 135 -2.26 -3.71 -3.54
N LEU A 136 -2.87 -3.64 -4.72
CA LEU A 136 -2.26 -4.07 -5.99
C LEU A 136 -0.99 -3.27 -6.30
N LYS A 137 -1.02 -1.95 -6.13
CA LYS A 137 0.15 -1.08 -6.31
C LYS A 137 1.29 -1.45 -5.36
N GLU A 138 0.97 -1.75 -4.10
CA GLU A 138 1.94 -2.21 -3.11
C GLU A 138 2.16 -3.72 -3.17
N LYS A 139 1.68 -4.43 -4.20
CA LYS A 139 1.83 -5.88 -4.41
C LYS A 139 1.58 -6.71 -3.14
N ASP A 140 0.55 -6.36 -2.39
CA ASP A 140 0.14 -7.06 -1.18
C ASP A 140 -1.13 -7.86 -1.46
N LEU A 141 -0.92 -9.06 -2.02
CA LEU A 141 -2.01 -9.92 -2.49
C LEU A 141 -2.90 -10.44 -1.35
N ASN A 142 -2.40 -10.46 -0.11
CA ASN A 142 -3.22 -10.81 1.04
C ASN A 142 -4.27 -9.72 1.30
N ILE A 143 -3.88 -8.45 1.24
CA ILE A 143 -4.86 -7.35 1.35
C ILE A 143 -5.82 -7.38 0.17
N VAL A 144 -5.32 -7.61 -1.05
CA VAL A 144 -6.17 -7.74 -2.24
C VAL A 144 -7.25 -8.80 -1.99
N LYS A 145 -6.86 -10.02 -1.61
CA LYS A 145 -7.78 -11.13 -1.32
C LYS A 145 -8.84 -10.75 -0.30
N LEU A 146 -8.48 -10.06 0.78
CA LEU A 146 -9.44 -9.62 1.82
C LEU A 146 -10.52 -8.66 1.29
N THR A 147 -10.25 -7.92 0.23
CA THR A 147 -11.24 -7.00 -0.39
C THR A 147 -12.20 -7.67 -1.37
N LEU A 148 -11.89 -8.87 -1.85
CA LEU A 148 -12.67 -9.55 -2.89
C LEU A 148 -13.88 -10.29 -2.33
N ASP A 149 -14.87 -10.51 -3.20
CA ASP A 149 -15.84 -11.57 -2.98
C ASP A 149 -15.16 -12.92 -3.12
N GLN A 150 -15.50 -13.83 -2.22
CA GLN A 150 -14.87 -15.15 -2.07
C GLN A 150 -15.84 -16.28 -2.46
N SER A 151 -16.98 -15.94 -3.08
CA SER A 151 -17.98 -16.91 -3.54
C SER A 151 -17.46 -17.86 -4.61
N ASP A 152 -16.48 -17.42 -5.42
CA ASP A 152 -15.77 -18.22 -6.40
C ASP A 152 -14.26 -18.22 -6.08
N PRO A 153 -13.77 -19.17 -5.27
CA PRO A 153 -12.36 -19.26 -4.91
C PRO A 153 -11.41 -19.46 -6.10
N ASP A 154 -11.86 -20.16 -7.16
CA ASP A 154 -11.02 -20.45 -8.32
C ASP A 154 -10.78 -19.17 -9.15
N ALA A 155 -11.83 -18.37 -9.35
CA ALA A 155 -11.71 -17.05 -9.99
C ALA A 155 -10.84 -16.08 -9.17
N VAL A 156 -10.92 -16.14 -7.84
CA VAL A 156 -10.05 -15.37 -6.93
C VAL A 156 -8.59 -15.78 -7.10
N GLU A 157 -8.27 -17.06 -7.06
CA GLU A 157 -6.87 -17.52 -7.18
C GLU A 157 -6.29 -17.23 -8.58
N ASP A 158 -7.08 -17.41 -9.65
CA ASP A 158 -6.68 -17.03 -11.02
C ASP A 158 -6.38 -15.53 -11.13
N PHE A 159 -7.24 -14.68 -10.57
CA PHE A 159 -6.98 -13.24 -10.52
C PHE A 159 -5.70 -12.91 -9.74
N LEU A 160 -5.50 -13.52 -8.57
CA LEU A 160 -4.32 -13.28 -7.74
C LEU A 160 -3.03 -13.72 -8.44
N GLU A 161 -3.06 -14.81 -9.21
CA GLU A 161 -1.92 -15.26 -10.02
C GLU A 161 -1.59 -14.23 -11.10
N LYS A 162 -2.58 -13.75 -11.87
CA LYS A 162 -2.39 -12.70 -12.87
C LYS A 162 -1.89 -11.39 -12.25
N ALA A 163 -2.40 -11.04 -11.06
CA ALA A 163 -2.01 -9.84 -10.32
C ALA A 163 -0.54 -9.82 -9.87
N LYS A 164 0.13 -10.98 -9.74
CA LYS A 164 1.58 -11.04 -9.48
C LYS A 164 2.39 -10.33 -10.57
N GLY A 165 1.87 -10.28 -11.80
CA GLY A 165 2.49 -9.59 -12.93
C GLY A 165 2.41 -8.07 -12.87
N ILE A 166 1.59 -7.48 -11.97
CA ILE A 166 1.46 -6.03 -11.85
C ILE A 166 2.70 -5.45 -11.15
N GLU A 167 3.45 -4.62 -11.88
CA GLU A 167 4.60 -3.88 -11.34
C GLU A 167 4.19 -2.57 -10.66
N ASN A 168 3.16 -1.90 -11.19
CA ASN A 168 2.61 -0.67 -10.64
C ASN A 168 1.22 -0.41 -11.24
N ILE A 169 0.29 0.07 -10.43
CA ILE A 169 -1.05 0.49 -10.87
C ILE A 169 -1.41 1.83 -10.22
N ARG A 170 -2.05 2.71 -10.97
CA ARG A 170 -2.45 4.04 -10.49
C ARG A 170 -3.79 4.47 -11.09
N LEU A 171 -4.65 5.05 -10.26
CA LEU A 171 -5.81 5.80 -10.71
C LEU A 171 -5.36 7.06 -11.48
N MET A 172 -6.04 7.34 -12.59
CA MET A 172 -5.82 8.53 -13.40
C MET A 172 -6.49 9.75 -12.76
N LYS A 173 -5.90 10.95 -12.92
CA LYS A 173 -6.37 12.18 -12.24
C LYS A 173 -7.83 12.54 -12.51
N ALA A 174 -8.35 12.22 -13.70
CA ALA A 174 -9.75 12.48 -14.05
C ALA A 174 -10.74 11.72 -13.16
N ASP A 175 -10.34 10.62 -12.52
CA ASP A 175 -11.24 9.88 -11.62
C ASP A 175 -11.22 10.36 -10.18
N THR A 176 -10.41 11.35 -9.85
CA THR A 176 -10.30 11.87 -8.48
C THR A 176 -11.24 13.03 -8.19
N SER A 177 -12.08 13.44 -9.14
CA SER A 177 -13.10 14.48 -8.99
C SER A 177 -14.46 13.90 -8.58
N GLU A 178 -15.26 14.73 -7.88
CA GLU A 178 -16.66 14.50 -7.51
C GLU A 178 -17.56 14.13 -8.72
N GLU A 179 -17.13 14.46 -9.94
CA GLU A 179 -17.86 14.11 -11.17
C GLU A 179 -18.04 12.59 -11.36
N ASN A 180 -17.13 11.75 -10.87
CA ASN A 180 -17.25 10.29 -10.99
C ASN A 180 -18.25 9.66 -10.01
N GLU A 181 -18.57 10.31 -8.88
CA GLU A 181 -19.65 9.85 -8.00
C GLU A 181 -20.99 9.93 -8.73
N LYS A 182 -21.17 10.94 -9.58
CA LYS A 182 -22.37 11.15 -10.40
C LYS A 182 -22.60 10.09 -11.49
N TYR A 183 -21.55 9.37 -11.90
CA TYR A 183 -21.63 8.30 -12.91
C TYR A 183 -21.72 6.88 -12.33
N SER A 184 -21.73 6.75 -11.01
CA SER A 184 -21.98 5.46 -10.37
C SER A 184 -23.45 5.08 -10.49
N LYS A 185 -23.72 3.83 -10.86
CA LYS A 185 -25.06 3.24 -10.72
C LYS A 185 -25.10 2.51 -9.38
N GLU A 186 -26.01 2.90 -8.52
CA GLU A 186 -26.14 2.40 -7.15
C GLU A 186 -27.52 1.79 -6.93
N SER A 187 -27.53 0.53 -6.50
CA SER A 187 -28.65 -0.10 -5.78
C SER A 187 -28.22 -0.37 -4.33
N ALA A 188 -29.16 -0.79 -3.48
CA ALA A 188 -28.90 -1.03 -2.06
C ALA A 188 -27.77 -2.05 -1.80
N ASP A 189 -27.51 -2.95 -2.75
CA ASP A 189 -26.67 -4.13 -2.65
C ASP A 189 -25.57 -4.21 -3.73
N ARG A 190 -25.56 -3.29 -4.71
CA ARG A 190 -24.61 -3.29 -5.83
C ARG A 190 -24.27 -1.87 -6.27
N VAL A 191 -22.98 -1.60 -6.46
CA VAL A 191 -22.47 -0.34 -6.98
C VAL A 191 -21.49 -0.59 -8.11
N GLU A 192 -21.67 0.09 -9.23
CA GLU A 192 -20.76 0.06 -10.38
C GLU A 192 -19.91 1.34 -10.39
N ILE A 193 -18.60 1.18 -10.19
CA ILE A 193 -17.66 2.29 -10.03
C ILE A 193 -16.77 2.39 -11.26
N PRO A 194 -16.92 3.45 -12.09
CA PRO A 194 -16.01 3.68 -13.19
C PRO A 194 -14.59 4.00 -12.66
N VAL A 195 -13.60 3.35 -13.26
CA VAL A 195 -12.19 3.56 -12.97
C VAL A 195 -11.38 3.62 -14.27
N HIS A 196 -10.47 4.56 -14.34
CA HIS A 196 -9.46 4.69 -15.37
C HIS A 196 -8.10 4.51 -14.72
N VAL A 197 -7.48 3.36 -15.00
CA VAL A 197 -6.21 2.97 -14.39
C VAL A 197 -5.10 2.99 -15.42
N SER A 198 -3.91 3.34 -14.96
CA SER A 198 -2.67 3.04 -15.68
C SER A 198 -1.97 1.89 -15.00
N VAL A 199 -1.71 0.82 -15.76
CA VAL A 199 -1.10 -0.42 -15.29
C VAL A 199 0.24 -0.60 -15.98
N PHE A 200 1.25 -1.00 -15.22
CA PHE A 200 2.52 -1.47 -15.73
C PHE A 200 2.68 -2.93 -15.32
N MET A 201 2.83 -3.81 -16.31
CA MET A 201 3.01 -5.25 -16.11
C MET A 201 4.49 -5.60 -16.28
N SER A 202 4.93 -6.69 -15.66
CA SER A 202 6.29 -7.23 -15.84
C SER A 202 6.53 -7.76 -17.26
N SER A 203 5.49 -8.31 -17.89
CA SER A 203 5.54 -8.94 -19.22
C SER A 203 5.24 -7.99 -20.38
N GLN A 204 4.68 -6.80 -20.12
CA GLN A 204 4.19 -5.88 -21.15
C GLN A 204 4.54 -4.42 -20.85
N LYS A 205 4.52 -3.57 -21.89
CA LYS A 205 4.64 -2.12 -21.70
C LYS A 205 3.43 -1.57 -20.93
N LYS A 206 3.64 -0.43 -20.28
CA LYS A 206 2.60 0.31 -19.56
C LYS A 206 1.39 0.59 -20.47
N PHE A 207 0.19 0.32 -19.98
CA PHE A 207 -1.08 0.60 -20.66
C PHE A 207 -2.05 1.37 -19.76
N GLN A 208 -3.17 1.80 -20.34
CA GLN A 208 -4.28 2.45 -19.66
C GLN A 208 -5.58 1.72 -20.01
N LYS A 209 -6.48 1.57 -19.05
CA LYS A 209 -7.77 0.88 -19.25
C LYS A 209 -8.86 1.61 -18.47
N LYS A 210 -10.00 1.83 -19.13
CA LYS A 210 -11.24 2.29 -18.51
C LYS A 210 -12.10 1.07 -18.24
N LEU A 211 -12.51 0.90 -17.00
CA LEU A 211 -13.23 -0.27 -16.48
C LEU A 211 -14.36 0.19 -15.57
N GLN A 212 -15.25 -0.74 -15.25
CA GLN A 212 -16.24 -0.57 -14.19
C GLN A 212 -16.00 -1.68 -13.18
N PHE A 213 -15.62 -1.30 -11.96
CA PHE A 213 -15.52 -2.25 -10.87
C PHE A 213 -16.88 -2.39 -10.22
N VAL A 214 -17.27 -3.63 -10.02
CA VAL A 214 -18.54 -3.98 -9.40
C VAL A 214 -18.26 -4.28 -7.94
N VAL A 215 -18.99 -3.62 -7.06
CA VAL A 215 -18.91 -3.83 -5.61
C VAL A 215 -20.28 -4.25 -5.12
N THR A 216 -20.34 -5.35 -4.38
CA THR A 216 -21.59 -5.97 -3.93
C THR A 216 -21.59 -6.23 -2.43
N ARG A 217 -22.80 -6.34 -1.88
CA ARG A 217 -23.09 -6.92 -0.56
C ARG A 217 -24.39 -7.69 -0.66
N ASP A 218 -24.54 -8.74 0.11
CA ASP A 218 -25.73 -9.58 0.15
C ASP A 218 -26.82 -9.04 1.10
N HIS A 219 -26.42 -8.26 2.11
CA HIS A 219 -27.32 -7.63 3.07
C HIS A 219 -26.79 -6.25 3.50
N GLU A 220 -27.65 -5.32 3.89
CA GLU A 220 -27.25 -3.94 4.22
C GLU A 220 -26.24 -3.86 5.39
N MET A 221 -26.32 -4.81 6.31
CA MET A 221 -25.43 -4.93 7.47
C MET A 221 -24.10 -5.63 7.15
N ASN A 222 -24.01 -6.29 5.99
CA ASN A 222 -22.79 -6.97 5.58
C ASN A 222 -21.84 -5.99 4.90
N ARG A 223 -20.55 -6.29 5.02
CA ARG A 223 -19.51 -5.49 4.36
C ARG A 223 -19.65 -5.58 2.84
N TRP A 224 -19.20 -4.53 2.18
CA TRP A 224 -18.96 -4.54 0.74
C TRP A 224 -17.80 -5.47 0.37
N LYS A 225 -17.89 -6.04 -0.84
CA LYS A 225 -16.88 -6.92 -1.46
C LYS A 225 -16.75 -6.54 -2.93
N ILE A 226 -15.55 -6.67 -3.48
CA ILE A 226 -15.33 -6.43 -4.91
C ILE A 226 -15.55 -7.72 -5.68
N ASP A 227 -16.40 -7.65 -6.69
CA ASP A 227 -16.60 -8.72 -7.65
C ASP A 227 -15.31 -8.96 -8.45
N VAL A 228 -14.80 -10.18 -8.37
CA VAL A 228 -13.51 -10.55 -8.96
C VAL A 228 -13.55 -10.50 -10.50
N GLU A 229 -14.69 -10.81 -11.11
CA GLU A 229 -14.84 -10.77 -12.58
C GLU A 229 -14.64 -9.36 -13.12
N SER A 230 -15.20 -8.35 -12.43
CA SER A 230 -14.99 -6.95 -12.79
C SER A 230 -13.52 -6.50 -12.69
N LEU A 231 -12.74 -7.09 -11.78
CA LEU A 231 -11.30 -6.85 -11.65
C LEU A 231 -10.47 -7.62 -12.69
N ASN A 232 -10.90 -8.83 -13.06
CA ASN A 232 -10.25 -9.64 -14.09
C ASN A 232 -10.17 -8.91 -15.44
N LEU A 233 -11.10 -7.98 -15.69
CA LEU A 233 -11.05 -7.06 -16.81
C LEU A 233 -9.82 -6.13 -16.81
N LEU A 234 -8.94 -6.16 -15.81
CA LEU A 234 -7.63 -5.48 -15.88
C LEU A 234 -6.70 -6.12 -16.92
N PHE A 235 -6.82 -7.43 -17.13
CA PHE A 235 -6.02 -8.23 -18.04
C PHE A 235 -6.72 -8.38 -19.40
#